data_AF-A0A1I7H217-F1
#
_entry.id   AF-A0A1I7H217-F1
#
_cell.length_a   1.000
_cell.length_b   1.000
_cell.length_c   1.000
_cell.angle_alpha   90.00
_cell.angle_beta   90.00
_cell.angle_gamma   90.00
#
_symmetry.space_group_name_H-M   'P 1'
#
loop_
_entity.id
_entity.type
_entity.pdbx_description
1 polymer ?
#
loop_
_entity_poly.entity_id
_entity_poly.type
_entity_poly.pdbx_seq_one_letter_code
_entity_poly.pdbx_strand_id
1 'polypeptide(L)' 'MLDCDRDAIQAALRCLWGVAPARARILRIPNTLQLEWLYVSEAVWEELEGRPDIEAAGPFTEMAFDADGNLLPFEGA' A
#
# COMPACT_ATOMS: atom_id res chain seq x y z
N MET A 1 -1.78 22.12 -5.05
CA MET A 1 -2.34 21.45 -3.85
C MET A 1 -2.24 19.95 -4.15
N LEU A 2 -2.31 19.06 -3.17
CA LEU A 2 -2.38 17.62 -3.48
C LEU A 2 -3.86 17.32 -3.67
N ASP A 3 -4.28 17.17 -4.92
CA ASP A 3 -5.69 17.24 -5.31
C ASP A 3 -6.37 15.86 -5.33
N CYS A 4 -5.57 14.78 -5.32
CA CYS A 4 -6.04 13.40 -5.27
C CYS A 4 -5.05 12.50 -4.49
N ASP A 5 -5.48 11.28 -4.15
CA ASP A 5 -4.64 10.31 -3.43
C ASP A 5 -3.36 9.98 -4.20
N ARG A 6 -3.43 9.86 -5.53
CA ARG A 6 -2.27 9.58 -6.38
C ARG A 6 -1.19 10.64 -6.19
N ASP A 7 -1.56 11.92 -6.23
CA ASP A 7 -0.61 13.02 -6.06
C ASP A 7 -0.02 13.01 -4.65
N ALA A 8 -0.85 12.76 -3.64
CA ALA A 8 -0.40 12.69 -2.25
C ALA A 8 0.62 11.56 -2.04
N ILE A 9 0.35 10.37 -2.59
CA ILE A 9 1.26 9.22 -2.53
C ILE A 9 2.55 9.51 -3.29
N GLN A 10 2.47 10.08 -4.50
CA GLN A 10 3.65 10.44 -5.28
C GLN A 10 4.52 11.49 -4.56
N ALA A 11 3.90 12.48 -3.92
CA ALA A 11 4.61 13.47 -3.12
C ALA A 11 5.28 12.82 -1.91
N ALA A 12 4.59 11.93 -1.19
CA ALA A 12 5.17 11.18 -0.07
C ALA A 12 6.37 10.33 -0.50
N LEU A 13 6.29 9.65 -1.65
CA LEU A 13 7.39 8.88 -2.22
C LEU A 13 8.59 9.75 -2.60
N ARG A 14 8.38 10.97 -3.10
CA ARG A 14 9.48 11.90 -3.41
C ARG A 14 10.20 12.39 -2.15
N CYS A 15 9.53 12.42 -1.01
CA CYS A 15 10.12 12.83 0.27
C CYS A 15 10.97 11.72 0.92
N LEU A 16 10.91 10.48 0.43
CA LEU A 16 11.73 9.37 0.88
C LEU A 16 13.15 9.46 0.27
N TRP A 17 13.97 10.38 0.77
CA TRP A 17 15.34 10.55 0.30
C TRP A 17 16.19 9.28 0.54
N GLY A 18 16.86 8.82 -0.51
CA GLY A 18 17.76 7.66 -0.44
C GLY A 18 17.06 6.29 -0.50
N VAL A 19 15.73 6.25 -0.65
CA VAL A 19 14.97 5.01 -0.83
C VAL A 19 14.37 5.00 -2.24
N ALA A 20 14.69 3.96 -3.02
CA ALA A 20 14.06 3.77 -4.32
C ALA A 20 12.54 3.56 -4.13
N PRO A 21 11.66 4.12 -4.97
CA PRO A 21 10.21 3.93 -4.82
C PRO A 21 9.77 2.46 -4.72
N ALA A 22 10.41 1.56 -5.45
CA ALA A 22 10.15 0.11 -5.39
C ALA A 22 10.53 -0.54 -4.04
N ARG A 23 11.38 0.12 -3.25
CA ARG A 23 11.79 -0.30 -1.90
C ARG A 23 11.05 0.47 -0.80
N ALA A 24 10.12 1.35 -1.16
CA ALA A 24 9.33 2.08 -0.19
C ALA A 24 8.45 1.09 0.60
N ARG A 25 8.45 1.24 1.92
CA ARG A 25 7.62 0.42 2.81
C ARG A 25 6.24 1.04 2.89
N ILE A 26 5.27 0.43 2.22
CA ILE A 26 3.90 0.93 2.14
C ILE A 26 2.96 -0.12 2.71
N LEU A 27 2.05 0.33 3.57
CA LEU A 27 0.92 -0.46 4.06
C LEU A 27 -0.36 0.31 3.79
N ARG A 28 -1.40 -0.39 3.35
CA ARG A 28 -2.75 0.17 3.21
C ARG A 28 -3.71 -0.70 3.99
N ILE A 29 -4.45 -0.05 4.90
CA ILE A 29 -5.50 -0.67 5.70
C ILE A 29 -6.86 -0.05 5.35
N PRO A 30 -7.97 -0.81 5.42
CA PRO A 30 -9.29 -0.26 5.16
C PRO A 30 -9.72 0.73 6.24
N ASN A 31 -9.45 0.40 7.52
CA ASN A 31 -9.66 1.28 8.66
C ASN A 31 -8.90 0.74 9.89
N THR A 32 -8.81 1.55 10.95
CA THR A 32 -8.08 1.18 12.19
C THR A 32 -8.80 0.14 13.05
N LEU A 33 -10.06 -0.21 12.73
CA LEU A 33 -10.85 -1.20 13.46
C LEU A 33 -10.70 -2.61 12.85
N GLN A 34 -10.47 -2.69 11.54
CA GLN A 34 -10.34 -3.93 10.78
C GLN A 34 -8.92 -4.06 10.22
N LEU A 35 -8.07 -4.80 10.94
CA LEU A 35 -6.67 -5.07 10.57
C LEU A 35 -6.44 -6.51 10.10
N GLU A 36 -7.52 -7.27 9.88
CA GLU A 36 -7.45 -8.65 9.38
C GLU A 36 -6.91 -8.69 7.94
N TRP A 37 -7.27 -7.68 7.13
CA TRP A 37 -6.84 -7.55 5.75
C TRP A 37 -6.02 -6.27 5.57
N LEU A 38 -4.84 -6.41 4.97
CA LEU A 38 -3.95 -5.30 4.66
C LEU A 38 -3.25 -5.55 3.33
N TYR A 39 -3.07 -4.49 2.55
CA TYR A 39 -2.12 -4.52 1.44
C TYR A 39 -0.75 -4.10 1.94
N VAL A 40 0.27 -4.81 1.50
CA VAL A 40 1.67 -4.53 1.80
C VAL A 40 2.46 -4.43 0.51
N SER A 41 3.40 -3.49 0.46
CA SER A 41 4.43 -3.47 -0.60
C SER A 41 5.31 -4.71 -0.53
N GLU A 42 5.89 -5.13 -1.66
CA GLU A 42 6.86 -6.23 -1.72
C GLU A 42 7.99 -6.08 -0.69
N ALA A 43 8.52 -4.87 -0.52
CA ALA A 43 9.56 -4.58 0.47
C ALA A 43 9.16 -4.88 1.92
N VAL A 44 7.86 -4.80 2.25
CA VAL A 44 7.33 -5.14 3.57
C VAL A 44 7.05 -6.63 3.65
N TRP A 45 6.56 -7.24 2.55
CA TRP A 45 6.35 -8.69 2.50
C TRP A 45 7.64 -9.47 2.76
N GLU A 46 8.78 -9.04 2.20
CA GLU A 46 10.10 -9.66 2.49
C GLU A 46 10.42 -9.74 3.99
N GLU A 47 9.90 -8.82 4.80
CA GLU A 47 10.10 -8.80 6.27
C GLU A 47 9.06 -9.64 7.03
N LEU A 48 7.87 -9.84 6.43
CA LEU A 48 6.74 -10.54 7.06
C LEU A 48 6.65 -12.00 6.65
N GLU A 49 7.17 -12.36 5.48
CA GLU A 49 7.17 -13.71 4.95
C GLU A 49 7.83 -14.67 5.95
N GLY A 50 7.08 -15.71 6.34
CA GLY A 50 7.52 -16.69 7.34
C GLY A 50 7.02 -16.43 8.76
N ARG A 51 6.31 -15.33 9.02
CA ARG A 51 5.55 -15.16 10.27
C ARG A 51 4.35 -16.12 10.31
N PRO A 52 4.14 -16.88 11.40
CA PRO A 52 3.06 -17.87 11.47
C PRO A 52 1.67 -17.24 11.62
N ASP A 53 1.60 -15.95 11.97
CA ASP A 53 0.38 -15.17 12.14
C ASP A 53 -0.06 -14.40 10.88
N ILE A 54 0.68 -14.54 9.77
CA ILE A 54 0.43 -13.81 8.53
C ILE A 54 0.37 -14.78 7.36
N GLU A 55 -0.67 -14.65 6.54
CA GLU A 55 -0.86 -15.42 5.33
C GLU A 55 -1.04 -14.48 4.13
N ALA A 56 -0.48 -14.87 2.97
CA ALA A 56 -0.69 -14.13 1.73
C ALA A 56 -2.13 -14.36 1.24
N ALA A 57 -2.94 -13.30 1.22
CA ALA A 57 -4.32 -13.35 0.74
C ALA A 57 -4.43 -13.54 -0.79
N GLY A 58 -3.35 -13.30 -1.54
CA GLY A 58 -3.33 -13.38 -3.00
C GLY A 58 -2.00 -12.92 -3.60
N PRO A 59 -1.88 -12.87 -4.94
CA PRO A 59 -0.70 -12.36 -5.61
C PRO A 59 -0.58 -10.83 -5.43
N PHE A 60 0.63 -10.30 -5.64
CA PHE A 60 0.82 -8.84 -5.74
C PHE A 60 0.00 -8.26 -6.89
N THR A 61 -0.55 -7.07 -6.66
CA THR A 61 -1.31 -6.32 -7.64
C THR A 61 -0.85 -4.87 -7.66
N GLU A 62 -0.98 -4.23 -8.82
CA GLU A 62 -0.68 -2.82 -8.99
C GLU A 62 -1.67 -1.96 -8.20
N MET A 63 -1.18 -0.83 -7.70
CA MET A 63 -2.05 0.14 -7.01
C MET A 63 -2.98 0.83 -8.02
N ALA A 64 -4.27 0.57 -7.89
CA ALA A 64 -5.29 1.08 -8.79
C ALA A 64 -5.98 2.34 -8.25
N PHE A 65 -6.34 3.24 -9.16
CA PHE A 65 -7.01 4.50 -8.88
C PHE A 65 -8.18 4.71 -9.84
N ASP A 66 -9.16 5.50 -9.42
CA ASP A 66 -10.27 5.93 -10.27
C ASP A 66 -9.85 7.03 -11.27
N ALA A 67 -10.83 7.52 -12.05
CA ALA A 67 -10.63 8.57 -13.04
C ALA A 67 -10.23 9.93 -12.42
N ASP A 68 -10.59 10.16 -11.16
CA ASP A 68 -10.26 11.37 -10.40
C ASP A 68 -8.91 11.23 -9.67
N GLY A 69 -8.25 10.07 -9.77
CA GLY A 69 -6.94 9.81 -9.17
C GLY A 69 -6.98 9.40 -7.70
N ASN A 70 -8.15 9.01 -7.19
CA ASN A 70 -8.30 8.50 -5.82
C ASN A 70 -8.16 6.98 -5.79
N LEU A 71 -7.74 6.44 -4.65
CA LEU A 71 -7.57 5.00 -4.51
C LEU A 71 -8.91 4.27 -4.69
N LEU A 72 -8.91 3.21 -5.51
CA LEU A 72 -10.10 2.36 -5.61
C LEU A 72 -10.44 1.75 -4.25
N PRO A 73 -11.72 1.44 -3.95
CA PRO A 73 -12.14 0.80 -2.71
C PRO A 73 -11.31 -0.44 -2.36
N PHE A 74 -11.15 -0.70 -1.07
CA PHE A 74 -10.40 -1.85 -0.59
C PHE A 74 -11.14 -3.15 -0.96
N GLU A 75 -10.50 -4.06 -1.69
CA GLU A 75 -11.10 -5.34 -2.07
C GLU A 75 -10.91 -6.33 -0.90
N GLY A 76 -11.87 -6.35 0.02
CA GLY A 76 -11.79 -7.19 1.24
C GLY A 76 -12.45 -6.58 2.48
N ALA A 77 -13.12 -5.43 2.35
CA ALA A 77 -13.90 -4.77 3.40
C ALA A 77 -15.41 -4.90 3.16
#